data_AF-A0A537T6V1-F1
#
_entry.id   AF-A0A537T6V1-F1
#
_cell.length_a   1.000
_cell.length_b   1.000
_cell.length_c   1.000
_cell.angle_alpha   90.00
_cell.angle_beta   90.00
_cell.angle_gamma   90.00
#
_symmetry.space_group_name_H-M   'P 1'
#
loop_
_entity.id
_entity.type
_entity.pdbx_description
1 polymer ?
#
loop_
_entity_poly.entity_id
_entity_poly.type
_entity_poly.pdbx_seq_one_letter_code
_entity_poly.pdbx_strand_id
1 'polypeptide(L)'
;MRARKAVCLALVIACWNPTASFADCARESATLADEQSELPRFDVASPADRPPYCITLETLMAFAARVKAHVARCPSSNYASALAGWNKIQTAYARLFNRYRCKRTR
;
A
#
# COMPACT_ATOMS: atom_id res chain seq x y z
N MET A 1 -51.57 26.43 12.74
CA MET A 1 -51.04 25.24 12.03
C MET A 1 -49.72 25.58 11.37
N ARG A 2 -48.63 24.88 11.74
CA ARG A 2 -47.40 24.55 10.97
C ARG A 2 -46.20 24.52 11.91
N ALA A 3 -46.08 23.40 12.63
CA ALA A 3 -44.87 23.03 13.34
C ALA A 3 -43.80 22.63 12.30
N ARG A 4 -42.69 23.34 12.28
CA ARG A 4 -41.49 22.95 11.54
C ARG A 4 -40.82 21.81 12.32
N LYS A 5 -41.06 20.57 11.91
CA LYS A 5 -40.29 19.40 12.35
C LYS A 5 -39.32 19.03 11.24
N ALA A 6 -38.17 19.69 11.22
CA ALA A 6 -37.00 19.22 10.50
C ALA A 6 -36.26 18.24 11.42
N VAL A 7 -36.53 16.95 11.28
CA VAL A 7 -35.89 15.90 12.08
C VAL A 7 -35.43 14.81 11.12
N CYS A 8 -34.12 14.59 11.13
CA CYS A 8 -33.42 13.39 10.68
C CYS A 8 -33.49 13.05 9.18
N LEU A 9 -32.81 13.85 8.36
CA LEU A 9 -32.01 13.25 7.27
C LEU A 9 -30.76 12.65 7.93
N ALA A 10 -30.94 11.52 8.61
CA ALA A 10 -29.83 10.71 9.09
C ALA A 10 -29.12 10.17 7.85
N LEU A 11 -27.93 10.73 7.65
CA LEU A 11 -26.87 10.37 6.74
C LEU A 11 -26.60 8.85 6.76
N VAL A 12 -27.43 8.03 6.12
CA VAL A 12 -27.09 6.65 5.77
C VAL A 12 -26.32 6.68 4.45
N ILE A 13 -25.21 7.41 4.44
CA ILE A 13 -24.13 7.12 3.50
C ILE A 13 -23.35 6.01 4.18
N ALA A 14 -23.94 4.81 4.18
CA ALA A 14 -23.19 3.61 4.48
C ALA A 14 -21.96 3.64 3.59
N CYS A 15 -20.77 3.52 4.19
CA CYS A 15 -19.50 3.41 3.50
C CYS A 15 -19.53 2.20 2.56
N TRP A 16 -20.10 2.35 1.37
CA TRP A 16 -19.87 1.47 0.26
C TRP A 16 -18.44 1.75 -0.18
N ASN A 17 -17.48 1.08 0.46
CA ASN A 17 -16.26 0.74 -0.27
C ASN A 17 -16.73 -0.27 -1.32
N PRO A 18 -16.80 0.09 -2.62
CA PRO A 18 -17.07 -0.92 -3.62
C PRO A 18 -16.02 -2.00 -3.45
N THR A 19 -16.45 -3.20 -3.05
CA THR A 19 -15.61 -4.38 -3.16
C THR A 19 -15.24 -4.47 -4.63
N ALA A 20 -13.94 -4.38 -4.92
CA ALA A 20 -13.46 -4.43 -6.30
C ALA A 20 -14.00 -5.69 -6.97
N SER A 21 -14.39 -5.58 -8.25
CA SER A 21 -14.83 -6.76 -8.98
C SER A 21 -13.70 -7.78 -9.05
N PHE A 22 -14.02 -9.06 -9.24
CA PHE A 22 -12.98 -10.08 -9.42
C PHE A 22 -12.03 -9.73 -10.59
N ALA A 23 -12.57 -9.18 -11.68
CA ALA A 23 -11.79 -8.72 -12.83
C ALA A 23 -10.85 -7.56 -12.47
N ASP A 24 -11.29 -6.61 -11.64
CA ASP A 24 -10.44 -5.54 -11.13
C ASP A 24 -9.34 -6.07 -10.21
N CYS A 25 -9.68 -7.00 -9.32
CA CYS A 25 -8.70 -7.65 -8.44
C CYS A 25 -7.63 -8.42 -9.23
N ALA A 26 -8.02 -9.16 -10.27
CA ALA A 26 -7.10 -9.90 -11.12
C ALA A 26 -6.18 -8.95 -11.92
N ARG A 27 -6.74 -7.89 -12.49
CA ARG A 27 -5.98 -6.86 -13.21
C ARG A 27 -4.98 -6.16 -12.31
N GLU A 28 -5.41 -5.69 -11.14
CA GLU A 28 -4.53 -5.07 -10.15
C GLU A 28 -3.45 -6.04 -9.65
N SER A 29 -3.81 -7.33 -9.45
CA SER A 29 -2.83 -8.36 -9.08
C SER A 29 -1.76 -8.55 -10.16
N ALA A 30 -2.13 -8.52 -11.45
CA ALA A 30 -1.19 -8.59 -12.55
C ALA A 30 -0.26 -7.36 -12.57
N THR A 31 -0.81 -6.15 -12.41
CA THR A 31 -0.02 -4.92 -12.30
C THR A 31 0.97 -4.98 -11.14
N LEU A 32 0.56 -5.48 -9.97
CA LEU A 32 1.47 -5.65 -8.84
C LEU A 32 2.56 -6.68 -9.12
N ALA A 33 2.27 -7.72 -9.90
CA ALA A 33 3.28 -8.72 -10.28
C ALA A 33 4.32 -8.13 -11.24
N ASP A 34 3.88 -7.33 -12.20
CA ASP A 34 4.76 -6.60 -13.11
C ASP A 34 5.63 -5.60 -12.32
N GLU A 35 5.01 -4.74 -11.50
CA GLU A 35 5.72 -3.79 -10.63
C GLU A 35 6.71 -4.50 -9.70
N GLN A 36 6.36 -5.67 -9.15
CA GLN A 36 7.22 -6.46 -8.30
C GLN A 36 8.49 -6.92 -9.03
N SER A 37 8.36 -7.31 -10.31
CA SER A 37 9.48 -7.77 -11.14
C SER A 37 10.47 -6.65 -11.46
N GLU A 38 10.00 -5.40 -11.46
CA GLU A 38 10.79 -4.19 -11.72
C GLU A 38 11.36 -3.55 -10.44
N LEU A 39 11.07 -4.10 -9.25
CA LEU A 39 11.54 -3.51 -8.01
C LEU A 39 13.07 -3.43 -7.95
N PRO A 40 13.61 -2.30 -7.45
CA PRO A 40 15.05 -2.17 -7.28
C PRO A 40 15.55 -3.21 -6.28
N ARG A 41 16.64 -3.89 -6.64
CA ARG A 41 17.27 -4.86 -5.75
C ARG A 41 18.03 -4.12 -4.64
N PHE A 42 17.71 -4.44 -3.40
CA PHE A 42 18.20 -3.70 -2.24
C PHE A 42 19.71 -3.80 -2.03
N ASP A 43 20.31 -4.92 -2.43
CA ASP A 43 21.74 -5.21 -2.36
C ASP A 43 22.58 -4.43 -3.38
N VAL A 44 21.95 -3.81 -4.38
CA VAL A 44 22.64 -3.02 -5.43
C VAL A 44 22.99 -1.62 -4.92
N ALA A 45 22.23 -1.07 -3.97
CA ALA A 45 22.52 0.24 -3.39
C ALA A 45 23.44 0.08 -2.17
N SER A 46 24.68 0.59 -2.28
CA SER A 46 25.56 0.70 -1.12
C SER A 46 24.97 1.68 -0.10
N PRO A 47 24.95 1.36 1.21
CA PRO A 47 24.57 2.33 2.24
C PRO A 47 25.47 3.58 2.29
N ALA A 48 26.67 3.51 1.72
CA ALA A 48 27.55 4.67 1.57
C ALA A 48 26.97 5.69 0.56
N ASP A 49 26.26 5.21 -0.46
CA ASP A 49 25.56 6.00 -1.46
C ASP A 49 24.15 6.31 -0.96
N ARG A 50 24.08 7.26 -0.02
CA ARG A 50 22.85 7.55 0.73
C ARG A 50 21.64 7.88 -0.17
N PRO A 51 21.73 8.72 -1.22
CA PRO A 51 20.54 9.06 -2.00
C PRO A 51 19.92 7.85 -2.73
N PRO A 52 20.68 7.04 -3.51
CA PRO A 52 20.15 5.80 -4.12
C PRO A 52 19.61 4.80 -3.08
N TYR A 53 20.30 4.66 -1.95
CA TYR A 53 19.87 3.76 -0.87
C TYR A 53 18.52 4.16 -0.27
N CYS A 54 18.34 5.44 0.03
CA CYS A 54 17.08 5.97 0.56
C CYS A 54 15.92 5.87 -0.43
N ILE A 55 16.17 6.15 -1.71
CA ILE A 55 15.17 5.99 -2.79
C ILE A 55 14.75 4.51 -2.88
N THR A 56 15.71 3.59 -2.86
CA THR A 56 15.44 2.14 -2.92
C THR A 56 14.56 1.68 -1.75
N LEU A 57 14.87 2.11 -0.51
CA LEU A 57 14.03 1.83 0.65
C LEU A 57 12.61 2.38 0.48
N GLU A 58 12.49 3.63 0.03
CA GLU A 58 11.20 4.29 -0.17
C GLU A 58 10.35 3.56 -1.21
N THR A 59 10.92 3.20 -2.36
CA THR A 59 10.24 2.44 -3.42
C THR A 59 9.74 1.10 -2.91
N LEU A 60 10.58 0.34 -2.20
CA LEU A 60 10.20 -0.98 -1.67
C LEU A 60 9.11 -0.87 -0.59
N MET A 61 9.19 0.13 0.29
CA MET A 61 8.16 0.38 1.30
C MET A 61 6.83 0.83 0.67
N ALA A 62 6.87 1.64 -0.38
CA ALA A 62 5.69 2.09 -1.11
C ALA A 62 5.01 0.91 -1.84
N PHE A 63 5.78 0.01 -2.43
CA PHE A 63 5.25 -1.22 -3.01
C PHE A 63 4.57 -2.10 -1.96
N ALA A 64 5.21 -2.35 -0.82
CA ALA A 64 4.60 -3.13 0.27
C ALA A 64 3.28 -2.51 0.77
N ALA A 65 3.20 -1.18 0.82
CA ALA A 65 1.96 -0.48 1.17
C ALA A 65 0.85 -0.69 0.11
N ARG A 66 1.20 -0.68 -1.19
CA ARG A 66 0.26 -0.99 -2.29
C ARG A 66 -0.25 -2.43 -2.22
N VAL A 67 0.61 -3.41 -1.95
CA VAL A 67 0.21 -4.81 -1.73
C VAL A 67 -0.80 -4.90 -0.57
N LYS A 68 -0.51 -4.24 0.56
CA LYS A 68 -1.44 -4.21 1.70
C LYS A 68 -2.80 -3.60 1.35
N ALA A 69 -2.81 -2.48 0.62
CA ALA A 69 -4.04 -1.83 0.17
C ALA A 69 -4.82 -2.68 -0.83
N HIS A 70 -4.12 -3.42 -1.70
CA HIS A 70 -4.74 -4.37 -2.62
C HIS A 70 -5.39 -5.53 -1.87
N VAL A 71 -4.68 -6.20 -0.95
CA VAL A 71 -5.24 -7.31 -0.17
C VAL A 71 -6.44 -6.88 0.69
N ALA A 72 -6.43 -5.65 1.22
CA ALA A 72 -7.57 -5.11 1.96
C ALA A 72 -8.84 -4.98 1.09
N ARG A 73 -8.70 -4.74 -0.22
CA ARG A 73 -9.79 -4.67 -1.20
C ARG A 73 -10.11 -6.03 -1.85
N CYS A 74 -9.09 -6.87 -2.02
CA CYS A 74 -9.09 -8.13 -2.74
C CYS A 74 -8.51 -9.26 -1.86
N PRO A 75 -9.24 -9.70 -0.81
CA PRO A 75 -8.71 -10.63 0.18
C PRO A 75 -8.48 -12.05 -0.36
N SER A 76 -9.09 -12.40 -1.50
CA SER A 76 -8.89 -13.68 -2.20
C SER A 76 -7.76 -13.66 -3.22
N SER A 77 -7.05 -12.54 -3.38
CA SER A 77 -5.91 -12.45 -4.31
C SER A 77 -4.74 -13.33 -3.87
N ASN A 78 -3.87 -13.71 -4.82
CA ASN A 78 -2.66 -14.49 -4.53
C ASN A 78 -1.71 -13.76 -3.56
N TYR A 79 -1.78 -12.42 -3.50
CA TYR A 79 -1.02 -11.59 -2.58
C TYR A 79 -1.44 -11.73 -1.11
N ALA A 80 -2.64 -12.25 -0.82
CA ALA A 80 -3.11 -12.42 0.55
C ALA A 80 -2.19 -13.31 1.38
N SER A 81 -1.71 -14.41 0.78
CA SER A 81 -0.76 -15.33 1.42
C SER A 81 0.61 -14.68 1.70
N ALA A 82 1.04 -13.77 0.82
CA ALA A 82 2.34 -13.09 0.91
C ALA A 82 2.32 -11.84 1.80
N LEU A 83 1.15 -11.36 2.22
CA LEU A 83 0.99 -10.08 2.93
C LEU A 83 1.83 -9.99 4.21
N ALA A 84 1.91 -11.08 4.98
CA ALA A 84 2.72 -11.12 6.19
C ALA A 84 4.22 -10.89 5.91
N GLY A 85 4.71 -11.45 4.79
CA GLY A 85 6.08 -11.23 4.33
C GLY A 85 6.32 -9.76 3.96
N TRP A 86 5.41 -9.17 3.19
CA TRP A 86 5.49 -7.75 2.81
C TRP A 86 5.44 -6.80 4.02
N ASN A 87 4.60 -7.08 5.02
CA ASN A 87 4.55 -6.29 6.25
C ASN A 87 5.86 -6.36 7.05
N LYS A 88 6.51 -7.54 7.08
CA LYS A 88 7.81 -7.72 7.72
C LYS A 88 8.89 -6.92 6.99
N ILE A 89 8.92 -6.99 5.66
CA ILE A 89 9.83 -6.22 4.80
C ILE A 89 9.65 -4.72 5.04
N GLN A 90 8.40 -4.22 5.00
CA GLN A 90 8.09 -2.81 5.23
C GLN A 90 8.61 -2.33 6.60
N THR A 91 8.42 -3.13 7.65
CA THR A 91 8.89 -2.80 9.01
C THR A 91 10.41 -2.77 9.08
N ALA A 92 11.09 -3.74 8.46
CA ALA A 92 12.55 -3.79 8.41
C ALA A 92 13.13 -2.58 7.66
N TYR A 93 12.57 -2.25 6.50
CA TYR A 93 13.02 -1.12 5.68
C TYR A 93 12.70 0.22 6.34
N ALA A 94 11.58 0.36 7.04
CA ALA A 94 11.29 1.57 7.82
C ALA A 94 12.36 1.81 8.92
N ARG A 95 12.84 0.74 9.57
CA ARG A 95 13.94 0.85 10.55
C ARG A 95 15.23 1.30 9.89
N LEU A 96 15.56 0.78 8.71
CA LEU A 96 16.74 1.21 7.94
C LEU A 96 16.60 2.67 7.49
N PHE A 97 15.44 3.06 6.96
CA PHE A 97 15.14 4.41 6.51
C PHE A 97 15.41 5.44 7.63
N ASN A 98 14.94 5.13 8.85
CA ASN A 98 15.20 5.95 10.03
C ASN A 98 16.67 5.92 10.46
N ARG A 99 17.30 4.73 10.48
CA ARG A 99 18.71 4.56 10.85
C ARG A 99 19.64 5.42 9.99
N TYR A 100 19.39 5.44 8.68
CA TYR A 100 20.19 6.19 7.71
C TYR A 100 19.72 7.64 7.53
N ARG A 101 18.75 8.09 8.36
CA ARG A 101 18.20 9.46 8.33
C ARG A 101 17.72 9.86 6.93
N CYS A 102 17.16 8.90 6.20
CA CYS A 102 16.54 9.16 4.92
C CYS A 102 15.37 10.15 5.07
N LYS A 103 15.13 10.95 4.04
CA LYS A 103 13.98 11.85 3.98
C LYS A 103 13.13 11.44 2.78
N ARG A 104 11.80 11.46 2.96
CA ARG A 104 10.89 11.17 1.86
C ARG A 104 11.06 12.21 0.76
N THR A 105 11.15 11.75 -0.48
CA THR A 105 11.00 12.60 -1.65
C THR A 105 9.50 12.86 -1.84
N ARG A 106 9.04 14.07 -1.52
CA ARG A 106 7.63 14.47 -1.63
C ARG A 106 7.20 14.60 -3.08
#